data_AF-A0A2U1M4D6-F1
#
_entry.id   AF-A0A2U1M4D6-F1
#
_cell.length_a   1.000
_cell.length_b   1.000
_cell.length_c   1.000
_cell.angle_alpha   90.00
_cell.angle_beta   90.00
_cell.angle_gamma   90.00
#
_symmetry.space_group_name_H-M   'P 1'
#
loop_
_entity.id
_entity.type
_entity.pdbx_description
1 polymer ?
#
loop_
_entity_poly.entity_id
_entity_poly.type
_entity_poly.pdbx_seq_one_letter_code
_entity_poly.pdbx_strand_id
1 'polypeptide(L)'
;MHSIFITSISLFFIIINRSVAVSFSSNDLIGVAPQDEVYYKELWSSGGGGGSVKCRDGSKSFTKAQLNDDFCDCFDGTDEPGRI
;
A
#
# COMPACT_ATOMS: atom_id res chain seq x y z
N MET A 1 -14.02 -40.04 30.68
CA MET A 1 -12.68 -39.63 30.19
C MET A 1 -12.67 -39.30 28.70
N HIS A 2 -13.33 -40.04 27.81
CA HIS A 2 -13.41 -39.70 26.36
C HIS A 2 -14.18 -38.40 26.03
N SER A 3 -15.23 -38.04 26.78
CA SER A 3 -16.08 -36.87 26.47
C SER A 3 -15.41 -35.52 26.74
N ILE A 4 -14.43 -35.47 27.66
CA ILE A 4 -13.66 -34.26 28.03
C ILE A 4 -12.64 -33.89 26.93
N PHE A 5 -12.09 -34.88 26.23
CA PHE A 5 -11.17 -34.65 25.12
C PHE A 5 -11.88 -34.06 23.90
N ILE A 6 -13.14 -34.45 23.64
CA ILE A 6 -13.94 -33.95 22.51
C ILE A 6 -14.30 -32.47 22.70
N THR A 7 -14.67 -32.06 23.91
CA THR A 7 -14.95 -30.64 24.22
C THR A 7 -13.69 -29.77 24.15
N SER A 8 -12.52 -30.31 24.52
CA SER A 8 -11.24 -29.59 24.45
C SER A 8 -10.75 -29.37 23.01
N ILE A 9 -11.00 -30.33 22.11
CA ILE A 9 -10.66 -30.22 20.69
C ILE A 9 -11.57 -29.20 20.00
N SER A 10 -12.86 -29.21 20.32
CA SER A 10 -13.85 -28.28 19.73
C SER A 10 -13.61 -26.81 20.10
N LEU A 11 -13.15 -26.54 21.33
CA LEU A 11 -12.78 -25.18 21.78
C LEU A 11 -11.51 -24.64 21.13
N PHE A 12 -10.58 -25.50 20.68
CA PHE A 12 -9.33 -25.08 20.05
C PHE A 12 -9.54 -24.59 18.61
N PHE A 13 -10.50 -25.18 17.87
CA PHE A 13 -10.85 -24.78 16.50
C PHE A 13 -11.58 -23.43 16.39
N ILE A 14 -12.17 -22.93 17.48
CA ILE A 14 -12.89 -21.64 17.50
C ILE A 14 -11.89 -20.46 17.54
N ILE A 15 -10.68 -20.65 18.07
CA ILE A 15 -9.71 -19.57 18.28
C ILE A 15 -8.91 -19.25 17.00
N ILE A 16 -8.74 -20.24 16.12
CA ILE A 16 -7.93 -20.11 14.88
C ILE A 16 -8.67 -19.43 13.72
N ASN A 17 -9.98 -19.22 13.81
CA ASN A 17 -10.79 -18.59 12.76
C ASN A 17 -10.98 -17.07 12.92
N ARG A 18 -10.22 -16.43 13.83
CA ARG A 18 -10.19 -14.97 13.88
C ARG A 18 -9.28 -14.45 12.78
N SER A 19 -9.84 -14.35 11.57
CA SER A 19 -9.24 -13.57 10.48
C SER A 19 -9.01 -12.15 10.98
N VAL A 20 -7.74 -11.82 11.25
CA VAL A 20 -7.34 -10.44 11.52
C VAL A 20 -7.36 -9.74 10.17
N ALA A 21 -8.43 -9.00 9.89
CA ALA A 21 -8.45 -8.09 8.74
C ALA A 21 -7.47 -6.94 9.05
N VAL A 22 -6.23 -7.06 8.57
CA VAL A 22 -5.28 -5.95 8.60
C VAL A 22 -5.72 -4.95 7.54
N SER A 23 -6.39 -3.89 7.96
CA SER A 23 -6.71 -2.76 7.09
C SER A 23 -5.44 -1.94 6.89
N PHE A 24 -4.65 -2.24 5.85
CA PHE A 24 -3.52 -1.41 5.43
C PHE A 24 -4.10 -0.13 4.80
N SER A 25 -4.15 0.96 5.58
CA SER A 25 -4.55 2.27 5.06
C SER A 25 -3.47 2.71 4.07
N SER A 26 -3.77 2.59 2.77
CA SER A 26 -2.81 2.67 1.67
C SER A 26 -2.37 4.11 1.33
N ASN A 27 -2.62 5.07 2.22
CA ASN A 27 -2.21 6.46 2.05
C ASN A 27 -0.77 6.68 2.54
N ASP A 28 0.13 5.74 2.24
CA ASP A 28 1.55 5.93 2.50
C ASP A 28 2.08 6.93 1.47
N LEU A 29 1.94 8.21 1.81
CA LEU A 29 2.56 9.38 1.19
C LEU A 29 3.95 9.61 1.80
N ILE A 30 4.68 8.53 2.10
CA ILE A 30 6.02 8.65 2.67
C ILE A 30 6.89 9.42 1.66
N GLY A 31 7.48 10.53 2.11
CA GLY A 31 8.38 11.33 1.29
C GLY A 31 7.73 12.39 0.40
N VAL A 32 6.39 12.44 0.27
CA VAL A 32 5.71 13.49 -0.50
C VAL A 32 5.58 14.75 0.35
N ALA A 33 6.12 15.87 -0.12
CA ALA A 33 5.96 17.16 0.56
C ALA A 33 4.51 17.66 0.46
N PRO A 34 3.98 18.40 1.47
CA PRO A 34 2.59 18.88 1.47
C PRO A 34 2.21 19.67 0.20
N GLN A 35 3.14 20.44 -0.35
CA GLN A 35 2.92 21.19 -1.59
C GLN A 35 2.75 20.31 -2.84
N ASP A 36 3.22 19.06 -2.81
CA ASP A 36 3.18 18.13 -3.94
C ASP A 36 2.02 17.12 -3.82
N GLU A 37 1.25 17.13 -2.74
CA GLU A 37 0.10 16.21 -2.54
C GLU A 37 -0.89 16.23 -3.72
N VAL A 38 -1.15 17.43 -4.27
CA VAL A 38 -2.05 17.62 -5.41
C VAL A 38 -1.53 16.91 -6.66
N TYR A 39 -0.20 16.91 -6.87
CA TYR A 39 0.42 16.26 -8.02
C TYR A 39 0.31 14.74 -7.95
N TYR A 40 0.47 14.15 -6.76
CA TYR A 40 0.35 12.69 -6.56
C TYR A 40 -1.08 12.20 -6.31
N LYS A 41 -2.07 13.10 -6.28
CA LYS A 41 -3.49 12.80 -5.98
C LYS A 41 -4.03 11.59 -6.73
N GLU A 42 -3.74 11.50 -8.02
CA GLU A 42 -4.29 10.47 -8.90
C GLU A 42 -3.81 9.06 -8.50
N LEU A 43 -2.62 8.92 -7.91
CA LEU A 43 -2.05 7.63 -7.51
C LEU A 43 -2.87 6.93 -6.40
N TRP A 44 -3.52 7.69 -5.53
CA TRP A 44 -4.27 7.17 -4.38
C TRP A 44 -5.78 7.40 -4.46
N SER A 45 -6.23 8.30 -5.34
CA SER A 45 -7.67 8.53 -5.58
C SER A 45 -8.40 7.29 -6.13
N SER A 46 -7.65 6.31 -6.65
CA SER A 46 -8.21 5.08 -7.25
C SER A 46 -8.36 3.89 -6.29
N GLY A 47 -8.22 4.06 -4.97
CA GLY A 47 -8.46 2.95 -4.03
C GLY A 47 -7.49 1.77 -4.19
N GLY A 48 -6.24 2.02 -4.60
CA GLY A 48 -5.13 1.07 -4.44
C GLY A 48 -4.52 0.42 -5.68
N GLY A 49 -4.89 0.78 -6.93
CA GLY A 49 -4.19 0.16 -8.07
C GLY A 49 -4.31 0.73 -9.47
N GLY A 50 -5.17 1.73 -9.72
CA GLY A 50 -5.46 2.19 -11.09
C GLY A 50 -4.86 3.53 -11.51
N GLY A 51 -4.35 4.32 -10.58
CA GLY A 51 -3.88 5.68 -10.85
C GLY A 51 -2.48 5.72 -11.42
N SER A 52 -2.25 6.63 -12.37
CA SER A 52 -0.90 6.99 -12.85
C SER A 52 -0.73 8.51 -12.88
N VAL A 53 0.51 8.95 -12.69
CA VAL A 53 0.90 10.36 -12.76
C VAL A 53 2.03 10.49 -13.77
N LYS A 54 2.02 11.60 -14.52
CA LYS A 54 3.06 11.90 -15.50
C LYS A 54 4.28 12.49 -14.80
N CYS A 55 5.48 12.00 -15.10
CA CYS A 55 6.74 12.62 -14.67
C CYS A 55 6.72 14.12 -15.00
N ARG A 56 7.32 14.96 -14.15
CA ARG A 56 7.24 16.43 -14.28
C ARG A 56 8.00 16.93 -15.50
N ASP A 57 9.02 16.21 -15.93
CA ASP A 57 9.72 16.37 -17.22
C ASP A 57 8.87 16.03 -18.46
N GLY A 58 7.71 15.38 -18.25
CA GLY A 58 6.79 14.97 -19.30
C GLY A 58 7.22 13.73 -20.10
N SER A 59 8.26 13.01 -19.68
CA SER A 59 8.83 11.86 -20.41
C SER A 59 7.96 10.61 -20.34
N LYS A 60 7.61 10.16 -19.13
CA LYS A 60 6.82 8.94 -18.88
C LYS A 60 5.69 9.20 -17.89
N SER A 61 4.94 8.15 -17.58
CA SER A 61 4.01 8.11 -16.45
C SER A 61 4.31 6.89 -15.61
N PHE A 62 4.08 7.01 -14.31
CA PHE A 62 4.33 5.95 -13.33
C PHE A 62 3.09 5.72 -12.48
N THR A 63 2.96 4.51 -11.96
CA THR A 63 1.85 4.06 -11.12
C THR A 63 2.19 4.17 -9.64
N LYS A 64 1.20 3.94 -8.76
CA LYS A 64 1.44 3.93 -7.31
C LYS A 64 2.48 2.88 -6.88
N ALA A 65 2.60 1.77 -7.62
CA ALA A 65 3.58 0.71 -7.34
C ALA A 65 5.02 1.11 -7.67
N GLN A 66 5.19 2.14 -8.49
CA GLN A 66 6.47 2.70 -8.93
C GLN A 66 6.86 3.96 -8.14
N LEU A 67 6.06 4.36 -7.16
CA LEU A 67 6.37 5.51 -6.31
C LEU A 67 7.17 5.01 -5.10
N ASN A 68 8.39 5.55 -4.93
CA ASN A 68 9.33 5.14 -3.90
C ASN A 68 9.62 3.62 -3.91
N ASP A 69 9.86 3.05 -5.09
CA ASP A 69 10.21 1.64 -5.26
C ASP A 69 11.72 1.40 -5.41
N ASP A 70 12.53 2.44 -5.14
CA ASP A 70 13.98 2.47 -5.26
C ASP A 70 14.49 2.28 -6.71
N PHE A 71 13.59 2.34 -7.70
CA PHE A 71 13.94 2.34 -9.12
C PHE A 71 13.79 3.76 -9.70
N CYS A 72 14.47 4.03 -10.81
CA CYS A 72 14.39 5.35 -11.45
C CYS A 72 13.57 5.24 -12.75
N ASP A 73 12.28 5.52 -12.62
CA ASP A 73 11.32 5.55 -13.70
C ASP A 73 11.28 6.90 -14.42
N CYS A 74 11.36 7.99 -13.66
CA CYS A 74 11.40 9.36 -14.18
C CYS A 74 12.83 9.92 -14.17
N PHE A 75 13.21 10.62 -15.25
CA PHE A 75 14.56 11.21 -15.36
C PHE A 75 14.76 12.40 -14.39
N ASP A 76 13.67 13.05 -14.00
CA ASP A 76 13.65 14.12 -13.01
C ASP A 76 13.57 13.61 -11.56
N GLY A 77 13.48 12.30 -11.34
CA GLY A 77 13.37 11.66 -10.03
C GLY A 77 12.04 11.90 -9.31
N THR A 78 10.99 12.34 -10.01
CA THR A 78 9.67 12.60 -9.39
C THR A 78 8.93 11.35 -8.92
N ASP A 79 9.40 10.17 -9.27
CA ASP A 79 8.95 8.89 -8.74
C ASP A 79 9.54 8.57 -7.34
N GLU A 80 10.59 9.25 -6.91
CA GLU A 80 11.35 8.97 -5.68
C GLU A 80 11.43 10.18 -4.71
N PRO A 81 10.30 10.84 -4.34
CA PRO A 81 10.32 12.06 -3.55
C PRO A 81 10.88 11.88 -2.12
N GLY A 82 10.86 10.66 -1.55
CA GLY A 82 11.39 10.37 -0.21
C GLY A 82 12.90 10.31 -0.07
N ARG A 83 13.65 10.47 -1.18
CA ARG A 83 15.12 10.45 -1.20
C ARG A 83 15.75 11.85 -1.03
N ILE A 84 14.97 12.87 -0.62
CA ILE A 84 15.41 14.26 -0.38
C ILE A 84 15.55 14.60 1.11
#